data_AF-A0A1C4TW21-F1
#
_entry.id   AF-A0A1C4TW21-F1
#
_cell.length_a   1.000
_cell.length_b   1.000
_cell.length_c   1.000
_cell.angle_alpha   90.00
_cell.angle_beta   90.00
_cell.angle_gamma   90.00
#
_symmetry.space_group_name_H-M   'P 1'
#
loop_
_entity.id
_entity.type
_entity.pdbx_description
1 polymer ?
#
loop_
_entity_poly.entity_id
_entity_poly.type
_entity_poly.pdbx_seq_one_letter_code
_entity_poly.pdbx_strand_id
1 'polypeptide(L)'
;MFLTDPALRRIAAVTNEVLPEHLWRYDTATEDALGDLARILHRTALGFNTTTAFLDQAVQQMTARPELLLAGYDRSLPNMLAAMERHGILADLLIDAYRAWRRHRPIERHGDEHYLLMQHGDPSRGVGVLRAHGPSTWMVLPDAEAALAFEAPYAGRIVGQVTQNEDGWTPIAYTDPAHLTEQPSMIYRLPVCDNIASACRSLLRWWQLRHSALWNSRRPDQLTEHELARLAI
;
A
#
# COMPACT_ATOMS: atom_id res chain seq x y z
N MET A 1 3.21 9.40 2.87
CA MET A 1 2.89 8.06 3.36
C MET A 1 1.42 7.85 3.05
N PHE A 2 1.08 6.90 2.17
CA PHE A 2 -0.24 6.89 1.51
C PHE A 2 -1.36 6.30 2.39
N LEU A 3 -1.01 5.41 3.31
CA LEU A 3 -1.95 4.73 4.19
C LEU A 3 -1.66 5.06 5.66
N THR A 4 -1.65 6.35 6.03
CA THR A 4 -1.50 6.73 7.45
C THR A 4 -2.78 6.48 8.26
N ASP A 5 -3.93 6.50 7.58
CA ASP A 5 -5.25 6.39 8.17
C ASP A 5 -5.64 4.91 8.41
N PRO A 6 -6.01 4.51 9.65
CA PRO A 6 -6.40 3.14 9.96
C PRO A 6 -7.57 2.61 9.12
N ALA A 7 -8.57 3.45 8.82
CA ALA A 7 -9.71 3.06 8.00
C ALA A 7 -9.27 2.79 6.56
N LEU A 8 -8.40 3.63 5.98
CA LEU A 8 -7.83 3.37 4.65
C LEU A 8 -7.00 2.09 4.62
N ARG A 9 -6.17 1.84 5.65
CA ARG A 9 -5.42 0.59 5.79
C ARG A 9 -6.35 -0.62 5.83
N ARG A 10 -7.43 -0.55 6.61
CA ARG A 10 -8.40 -1.64 6.74
C ARG A 10 -9.14 -1.89 5.41
N ILE A 11 -9.56 -0.84 4.72
CA ILE A 11 -10.19 -0.94 3.40
C ILE A 11 -9.20 -1.60 2.43
N ALA A 12 -7.97 -1.09 2.32
CA ALA A 12 -6.95 -1.63 1.43
C ALA A 12 -6.65 -3.10 1.73
N ALA A 13 -6.52 -3.49 3.00
CA ALA A 13 -6.27 -4.88 3.40
C ALA A 13 -7.40 -5.83 2.98
N VAL A 14 -8.66 -5.37 2.98
CA VAL A 14 -9.82 -6.23 2.70
C VAL A 14 -10.21 -6.21 1.22
N THR A 15 -10.02 -5.09 0.52
CA THR A 15 -10.48 -4.92 -0.87
C THR A 15 -9.33 -4.92 -1.89
N ASN A 16 -8.09 -4.76 -1.44
CA ASN A 16 -6.90 -4.46 -2.26
C ASN A 16 -7.04 -3.20 -3.13
N GLU A 17 -8.04 -2.37 -2.86
CA GLU A 17 -8.17 -1.07 -3.49
C GLU A 17 -7.43 -0.04 -2.64
N VAL A 18 -6.49 0.64 -3.27
CA VAL A 18 -5.77 1.77 -2.69
C VAL A 18 -6.22 3.00 -3.46
N LEU A 19 -6.97 3.88 -2.79
CA LEU A 19 -7.49 5.11 -3.39
C LEU A 19 -6.79 6.33 -2.77
N PRO A 20 -6.60 7.41 -3.54
CA PRO A 20 -6.24 8.71 -3.00
C PRO A 20 -7.03 9.05 -1.74
N GLU A 21 -6.34 9.67 -0.79
CA GLU A 21 -6.84 9.89 0.57
C GLU A 21 -8.28 10.41 0.58
N HIS A 22 -9.16 9.63 1.22
CA HIS A 22 -10.56 9.92 1.48
C HIS A 22 -11.34 10.48 0.28
N LEU A 23 -11.17 9.90 -0.91
CA LEU A 23 -11.91 10.27 -2.13
C LEU A 23 -13.42 10.47 -1.90
N TRP A 24 -14.02 9.66 -1.03
CA TRP A 24 -15.44 9.77 -0.64
C TRP A 24 -15.81 11.09 0.06
N ARG A 25 -14.87 11.82 0.67
CA ARG A 25 -15.13 13.13 1.27
C ARG A 25 -15.65 14.12 0.24
N TYR A 26 -15.16 14.05 -1.01
CA TYR A 26 -15.66 14.91 -2.08
C TYR A 26 -17.14 14.67 -2.39
N ASP A 27 -17.61 13.43 -2.25
CA ASP A 27 -19.02 13.10 -2.51
C ASP A 27 -19.93 13.44 -1.34
N THR A 28 -19.41 13.72 -0.14
CA THR A 28 -20.27 14.06 1.01
C THR A 28 -21.10 15.32 0.77
N ALA A 29 -20.67 16.17 -0.18
CA ALA A 29 -21.34 17.39 -0.60
C ALA A 29 -22.54 17.14 -1.52
N THR A 30 -22.73 15.92 -2.04
CA THR A 30 -23.90 15.61 -2.88
C THR A 30 -25.12 15.24 -2.02
N GLU A 31 -26.31 15.64 -2.49
CA GLU A 31 -27.59 15.41 -1.81
C GLU A 31 -28.30 14.12 -2.26
N ASP A 32 -27.64 13.33 -3.11
CA ASP A 32 -28.15 12.08 -3.64
C ASP A 32 -27.78 10.87 -2.77
N ALA A 33 -28.23 9.68 -3.17
CA ALA A 33 -27.93 8.43 -2.48
C ALA A 33 -26.42 8.15 -2.37
N LEU A 34 -25.63 8.62 -3.34
CA LEU A 34 -24.17 8.50 -3.29
C LEU A 34 -23.59 9.36 -2.16
N GLY A 35 -24.07 10.60 -2.01
CA GLY A 35 -23.66 11.50 -0.94
C GLY A 35 -24.07 11.01 0.45
N ASP A 36 -25.24 10.39 0.57
CA ASP A 36 -25.66 9.72 1.81
C ASP A 36 -24.71 8.57 2.19
N LEU A 37 -24.36 7.71 1.22
CA LEU A 37 -23.39 6.63 1.43
C LEU A 37 -22.00 7.17 1.80
N ALA A 38 -21.55 8.24 1.15
CA ALA A 38 -20.29 8.90 1.46
C ALA A 38 -20.28 9.50 2.88
N ARG A 39 -21.39 10.09 3.34
CA ARG A 39 -21.55 10.60 4.71
C ARG A 39 -21.58 9.48 5.75
N ILE A 40 -22.19 8.33 5.45
CA ILE A 40 -22.14 7.13 6.30
C ILE A 40 -20.71 6.59 6.37
N LEU A 41 -20.04 6.43 5.23
CA LEU A 41 -18.66 5.96 5.15
C LEU A 41 -17.72 6.90 5.92
N HIS A 42 -17.87 8.21 5.76
CA HIS A 42 -17.08 9.21 6.47
C HIS A 42 -17.26 9.12 7.99
N ARG A 43 -18.50 9.08 8.49
CA ARG A 43 -18.78 8.95 9.93
C ARG A 43 -18.24 7.64 10.50
N THR A 44 -18.36 6.55 9.75
CA THR A 44 -17.87 5.23 10.16
C THR A 44 -16.35 5.21 10.21
N ALA A 45 -15.67 5.75 9.20
CA ALA A 45 -14.21 5.90 9.18
C ALA A 45 -13.70 6.76 10.34
N LEU A 46 -14.36 7.89 10.62
CA LEU A 46 -14.01 8.75 11.77
C LEU A 46 -14.16 8.00 13.10
N GLY A 47 -15.28 7.28 13.29
CA GLY A 47 -15.50 6.48 14.48
C GLY A 47 -14.48 5.35 14.63
N PHE A 48 -14.15 4.68 13.53
CA PHE A 48 -13.15 3.61 13.49
C PHE A 48 -11.79 4.15 13.92
N ASN A 49 -11.31 5.22 13.27
CA ASN A 49 -10.02 5.85 13.57
C ASN A 49 -9.93 6.36 15.01
N THR A 50 -11.00 6.98 15.51
CA THR A 50 -11.05 7.44 16.91
C THR A 50 -10.94 6.27 17.89
N THR A 51 -11.62 5.16 17.59
CA THR A 51 -11.58 3.96 18.44
C THR A 51 -10.21 3.28 18.37
N THR A 52 -9.59 3.21 17.18
CA THR A 52 -8.23 2.70 17.00
C THR A 52 -7.23 3.51 17.82
N ALA A 53 -7.26 4.85 17.71
CA ALA A 53 -6.36 5.73 18.46
C ALA A 53 -6.51 5.57 19.98
N PHE A 54 -7.76 5.39 20.47
CA PHE A 54 -8.02 5.12 21.88
C PHE A 54 -7.41 3.78 22.32
N LEU A 55 -7.60 2.71 21.53
CA LEU A 55 -7.05 1.39 21.83
C LEU A 55 -5.52 1.39 21.81
N ASP A 56 -4.89 2.04 20.83
CA ASP A 56 -3.43 2.19 20.74
C ASP A 56 -2.88 2.91 21.97
N GLN A 57 -3.52 4.00 22.39
CA GLN A 57 -3.14 4.74 23.59
C GLN A 57 -3.32 3.88 24.86
N ALA A 58 -4.43 3.16 24.98
CA ALA A 58 -4.67 2.27 26.11
C ALA A 58 -3.61 1.17 26.22
N VAL A 59 -3.26 0.54 25.10
CA VAL A 59 -2.19 -0.47 25.03
C VAL A 59 -0.84 0.11 25.47
N GLN A 60 -0.45 1.29 24.96
CA GLN A 60 0.80 1.95 25.36
C GLN A 60 0.85 2.28 26.86
N GLN A 61 -0.27 2.71 27.44
CA GLN A 61 -0.33 3.00 28.88
C GLN A 61 -0.18 1.74 29.72
N MET A 62 -0.79 0.63 29.30
CA MET A 62 -0.67 -0.67 29.99
C MET A 62 0.75 -1.24 29.92
N THR A 63 1.43 -1.10 28.78
CA THR A 63 2.81 -1.59 28.61
C THR A 63 3.83 -0.73 29.35
N ALA A 64 3.62 0.60 29.41
CA ALA A 64 4.54 1.51 30.08
C ALA A 64 4.41 1.52 31.62
N ARG A 65 3.23 1.19 32.16
CA ARG A 65 2.96 1.22 33.61
C ARG A 65 2.06 0.06 34.06
N PRO A 66 2.61 -1.17 34.13
CA PRO A 66 1.83 -2.34 34.51
C PRO A 66 1.28 -2.24 35.95
N GLU A 67 1.90 -1.45 36.81
CA GLU A 67 1.48 -1.23 38.20
C GLU A 67 0.15 -0.44 38.31
N LEU A 68 -0.19 0.38 37.31
CA LEU A 68 -1.47 1.11 37.25
C LEU A 68 -2.64 0.20 36.86
N LEU A 69 -2.38 -0.99 36.30
CA LEU A 69 -3.42 -1.98 36.06
C LEU A 69 -4.08 -2.36 37.39
N LEU A 70 -3.28 -2.70 38.41
CA LEU A 70 -3.75 -3.17 39.72
C LEU A 70 -4.61 -2.15 40.47
N ALA A 71 -4.37 -0.85 40.30
CA ALA A 71 -5.10 0.21 40.98
C ALA A 71 -6.33 0.74 40.21
N GLY A 72 -6.41 0.51 38.90
CA GLY A 72 -7.46 1.06 38.01
C GLY A 72 -8.37 0.03 37.34
N TYR A 73 -8.20 -1.27 37.63
CA TYR A 73 -8.86 -2.41 36.99
C TYR A 73 -10.38 -2.27 36.82
N ASP A 74 -11.07 -1.73 37.83
CA ASP A 74 -12.55 -1.73 37.90
C ASP A 74 -13.25 -0.81 36.89
N ARG A 75 -12.54 0.19 36.32
CA ARG A 75 -13.13 1.13 35.35
C ARG A 75 -12.46 1.12 33.98
N SER A 76 -11.18 0.74 33.89
CA SER A 76 -10.46 0.75 32.61
C SER A 76 -10.80 -0.46 31.73
N LEU A 77 -10.96 -1.65 32.33
CA LEU A 77 -11.22 -2.89 31.60
C LEU A 77 -12.59 -2.88 30.88
N PRO A 78 -13.72 -2.49 31.52
CA PRO A 78 -15.01 -2.46 30.83
C PRO A 78 -15.03 -1.48 29.64
N ASN A 79 -14.37 -0.32 29.78
CA ASN A 79 -14.26 0.67 28.71
C ASN A 79 -13.40 0.17 27.55
N MET A 80 -12.31 -0.56 27.85
CA MET A 80 -11.47 -1.17 26.82
C MET A 80 -12.22 -2.28 26.07
N LEU A 81 -12.93 -3.16 26.79
CA LEU A 81 -13.73 -4.22 26.18
C LEU A 81 -14.84 -3.64 25.28
N ALA A 82 -15.56 -2.63 25.77
CA ALA A 82 -16.56 -1.92 24.97
C ALA A 82 -15.96 -1.24 23.73
N ALA A 83 -14.75 -0.67 23.87
CA ALA A 83 -14.03 -0.10 22.73
C ALA A 83 -13.58 -1.17 21.72
N MET A 84 -13.14 -2.34 22.17
CA MET A 84 -12.79 -3.47 21.30
C MET A 84 -14.01 -4.01 20.55
N GLU A 85 -15.14 -4.19 21.22
CA GLU A 85 -16.41 -4.60 20.60
C GLU A 85 -16.86 -3.57 19.56
N ARG A 86 -16.88 -2.29 19.94
CA ARG A 86 -17.20 -1.19 19.03
C ARG A 86 -16.25 -1.14 17.84
N HIS A 87 -14.95 -1.38 18.04
CA HIS A 87 -13.96 -1.41 16.97
C HIS A 87 -14.25 -2.53 15.97
N GLY A 88 -14.61 -3.73 16.45
CA GLY A 88 -15.01 -4.85 15.59
C GLY A 88 -16.24 -4.51 14.74
N ILE A 89 -17.31 -3.99 15.36
CA ILE A 89 -18.54 -3.59 14.65
C ILE A 89 -18.24 -2.51 13.61
N LEU A 90 -17.44 -1.50 13.96
CA LEU A 90 -17.06 -0.43 13.04
C LEU A 90 -16.17 -0.94 11.91
N ALA A 91 -15.33 -1.96 12.14
CA ALA A 91 -14.49 -2.56 11.11
C ALA A 91 -15.34 -3.18 10.00
N ASP A 92 -16.40 -3.92 10.36
CA ASP A 92 -17.27 -4.57 9.39
C ASP A 92 -18.16 -3.54 8.67
N LEU A 93 -18.77 -2.62 9.44
CA LEU A 93 -19.59 -1.55 8.88
C LEU A 93 -18.80 -0.66 7.91
N LEU A 94 -17.51 -0.41 8.20
CA LEU A 94 -16.62 0.37 7.33
C LEU A 94 -16.49 -0.29 5.95
N ILE A 95 -16.27 -1.60 5.92
CA ILE A 95 -16.12 -2.35 4.67
C ILE A 95 -17.44 -2.40 3.90
N ASP A 96 -18.57 -2.61 4.58
CA ASP A 96 -19.88 -2.65 3.94
C ASP A 96 -20.28 -1.29 3.36
N ALA A 97 -20.08 -0.21 4.12
CA ALA A 97 -20.29 1.15 3.65
C ALA A 97 -19.37 1.48 2.47
N TYR A 98 -18.10 1.07 2.52
CA TYR A 98 -17.16 1.25 1.42
C TYR A 98 -17.62 0.52 0.16
N ARG A 99 -17.98 -0.77 0.26
CA ARG A 99 -18.48 -1.56 -0.88
C ARG A 99 -19.77 -0.99 -1.45
N ALA A 100 -20.68 -0.49 -0.61
CA ALA A 100 -21.90 0.16 -1.06
C ALA A 100 -21.60 1.44 -1.83
N TRP A 101 -20.77 2.33 -1.28
CA TRP A 101 -20.33 3.55 -1.94
C TRP A 101 -19.60 3.25 -3.26
N ARG A 102 -18.64 2.31 -3.24
CA ARG A 102 -17.82 1.93 -4.40
C ARG A 102 -18.64 1.37 -5.57
N ARG A 103 -19.71 0.62 -5.29
CA ARG A 103 -20.65 0.13 -6.33
C ARG A 103 -21.36 1.26 -7.07
N HIS A 104 -21.64 2.37 -6.38
CA HIS A 104 -22.33 3.52 -6.96
C HIS A 104 -21.38 4.59 -7.51
N ARG A 105 -20.09 4.56 -7.11
CA ARG A 105 -19.03 5.41 -7.66
C ARG A 105 -18.03 4.60 -8.48
N PRO A 106 -18.30 4.38 -9.78
CA PRO A 106 -17.28 3.83 -10.68
C PRO A 106 -16.16 4.86 -10.84
N ILE A 107 -15.06 4.66 -10.12
CA ILE A 107 -13.80 5.39 -10.32
C ILE A 107 -13.20 4.88 -11.63
N GLU A 108 -13.13 5.75 -12.64
CA GLU A 108 -12.47 5.45 -13.90
C GLU A 108 -11.00 5.11 -13.65
N ARG A 109 -10.54 3.99 -14.22
CA ARG A 109 -9.12 3.60 -14.21
C ARG A 109 -8.31 4.38 -15.27
N HIS A 110 -8.76 5.55 -15.68
CA HIS A 110 -8.10 6.38 -16.70
C HIS A 110 -7.38 7.58 -16.06
N GLY A 111 -6.86 7.38 -14.85
CA GLY A 111 -5.93 8.33 -14.25
C GLY A 111 -4.51 8.08 -14.72
N ASP A 112 -3.72 9.14 -14.84
CA ASP A 112 -2.27 9.06 -15.02
C ASP A 112 -1.57 8.34 -13.85
N GLU A 113 -2.26 8.14 -12.72
CA GLU A 113 -1.74 7.43 -11.56
C GLU A 113 -2.66 6.30 -11.07
N HIS A 114 -2.05 5.18 -10.69
CA HIS A 114 -2.69 4.04 -10.04
C HIS A 114 -1.92 3.68 -8.77
N TYR A 115 -2.62 3.18 -7.76
CA TYR A 115 -1.99 2.77 -6.51
C TYR A 115 -2.22 1.29 -6.28
N LEU A 116 -1.18 0.57 -5.87
CA LEU A 116 -1.26 -0.86 -5.56
C LEU A 116 -0.59 -1.20 -4.25
N LEU A 117 -1.17 -2.14 -3.50
CA LEU A 117 -0.47 -2.77 -2.38
C LEU A 117 0.66 -3.63 -2.91
N MET A 118 1.87 -3.44 -2.37
CA MET A 118 3.01 -4.30 -2.74
C MET A 118 2.76 -5.76 -2.38
N GLN A 119 1.98 -6.02 -1.33
CA GLN A 119 1.54 -7.34 -0.94
C GLN A 119 0.02 -7.36 -0.76
N HIS A 120 -0.61 -8.32 -1.43
CA HIS A 120 -2.06 -8.50 -1.35
C HIS A 120 -2.51 -8.69 0.10
N GLY A 121 -3.50 -7.90 0.50
CA GLY A 121 -4.10 -7.91 1.84
C GLY A 121 -3.20 -7.39 2.97
N ASP A 122 -1.97 -6.98 2.68
CA ASP A 122 -1.01 -6.54 3.69
C ASP A 122 -0.53 -5.11 3.41
N PRO A 123 -1.21 -4.08 3.96
CA PRO A 123 -0.82 -2.69 3.79
C PRO A 123 0.50 -2.36 4.50
N SER A 124 0.99 -3.20 5.43
CA SER A 124 2.26 -2.94 6.12
C SER A 124 3.49 -3.07 5.20
N ARG A 125 3.30 -3.64 4.02
CA ARG A 125 4.32 -3.73 2.95
C ARG A 125 4.33 -2.50 2.04
N GLY A 126 3.53 -1.49 2.36
CA GLY A 126 3.46 -0.23 1.64
C GLY A 126 2.78 -0.31 0.28
N VAL A 127 2.85 0.83 -0.42
CA VAL A 127 2.10 1.10 -1.66
C VAL A 127 3.07 1.48 -2.77
N GLY A 128 2.78 0.99 -3.98
CA GLY A 128 3.39 1.50 -5.21
C GLY A 128 2.47 2.48 -5.90
N VAL A 129 3.00 3.66 -6.23
CA VAL A 129 2.38 4.57 -7.17
C VAL A 129 2.87 4.19 -8.57
N LEU A 130 1.94 3.84 -9.44
CA LEU A 130 2.15 3.58 -10.84
C LEU A 130 1.76 4.81 -11.63
N ARG A 131 2.70 5.42 -12.33
CA ARG A 131 2.42 6.54 -13.22
C ARG A 131 2.43 6.08 -14.68
N ALA A 132 1.39 6.41 -15.43
CA ALA A 132 1.30 6.07 -16.84
C ALA A 132 2.50 6.66 -17.61
N HIS A 133 3.15 5.82 -18.39
CA HIS A 133 4.26 6.19 -19.28
C HIS A 133 4.02 5.74 -20.73
N GLY A 134 3.01 4.90 -20.94
CA GLY A 134 2.54 4.46 -22.25
C GLY A 134 1.28 3.60 -22.12
N PRO A 135 0.72 3.09 -23.23
CA PRO A 135 -0.56 2.36 -23.25
C PRO A 135 -0.62 1.13 -22.33
N SER A 136 0.53 0.51 -22.06
CA SER A 136 0.68 -0.65 -21.19
C SER A 136 1.89 -0.56 -20.26
N THR A 137 2.47 0.64 -20.12
CA THR A 137 3.72 0.86 -19.38
C THR A 137 3.49 1.81 -18.22
N TRP A 138 3.91 1.37 -17.04
CA TRP A 138 3.77 2.11 -15.80
C TRP A 138 5.14 2.32 -15.15
N MET A 139 5.47 3.57 -14.85
CA MET A 139 6.60 3.89 -13.97
C MET A 139 6.22 3.58 -12.53
N VAL A 140 7.12 2.94 -11.80
CA VAL A 140 6.88 2.50 -10.42
C VAL A 140 7.61 3.42 -9.45
N LEU A 141 6.87 3.97 -8.49
CA LEU A 141 7.38 4.78 -7.38
C LEU A 141 6.89 4.17 -6.06
N PRO A 142 7.75 3.50 -5.28
CA PRO A 142 7.36 3.01 -3.95
C PRO A 142 7.17 4.17 -2.99
N ASP A 143 6.19 4.06 -2.11
CA ASP A 143 6.11 4.93 -0.96
C ASP A 143 7.18 4.59 0.10
N ALA A 144 7.23 5.39 1.18
CA ALA A 144 8.24 5.21 2.22
C ALA A 144 8.10 3.86 2.96
N GLU A 145 6.87 3.36 3.16
CA GLU A 145 6.63 2.07 3.80
C GLU A 145 7.10 0.93 2.89
N ALA A 146 6.81 0.99 1.58
CA ALA A 146 7.28 0.00 0.63
C ALA A 146 8.80 0.02 0.50
N ALA A 147 9.42 1.20 0.41
CA ALA A 147 10.88 1.31 0.38
C ALA A 147 11.52 0.71 1.64
N LEU A 148 10.95 0.97 2.82
CA LEU A 148 11.42 0.40 4.08
C LEU A 148 11.22 -1.13 4.13
N ALA A 149 10.03 -1.61 3.79
CA ALA A 149 9.66 -3.03 3.89
C ALA A 149 10.48 -3.95 2.96
N PHE A 150 11.00 -3.38 1.87
CA PHE A 150 11.86 -4.07 0.90
C PHE A 150 13.32 -3.60 0.96
N GLU A 151 13.70 -2.78 1.96
CA GLU A 151 15.05 -2.23 2.11
C GLU A 151 15.58 -1.55 0.82
N ALA A 152 14.69 -0.96 0.04
CA ALA A 152 15.04 -0.21 -1.15
C ALA A 152 15.50 1.20 -0.74
N PRO A 153 16.62 1.71 -1.29
CA PRO A 153 17.23 2.96 -0.85
C PRO A 153 16.46 4.22 -1.26
N TYR A 154 15.45 4.10 -2.13
CA TYR A 154 14.82 5.22 -2.79
C TYR A 154 13.31 5.26 -2.51
N ALA A 155 12.92 5.86 -1.39
CA ALA A 155 11.52 6.21 -1.13
C ALA A 155 11.06 7.35 -2.05
N GLY A 156 9.90 7.20 -2.69
CA GLY A 156 9.27 8.25 -3.50
C GLY A 156 10.00 8.60 -4.80
N ARG A 157 10.97 7.78 -5.23
CA ARG A 157 11.65 7.95 -6.53
C ARG A 157 11.28 6.81 -7.47
N ILE A 158 11.55 7.02 -8.75
CA ILE A 158 11.37 5.98 -9.76
C ILE A 158 12.34 4.83 -9.48
N VAL A 159 11.81 3.61 -9.43
CA VAL A 159 12.59 2.37 -9.32
C VAL A 159 12.58 1.56 -10.63
N GLY A 160 11.86 2.04 -11.64
CA GLY A 160 11.83 1.47 -12.97
C GLY A 160 10.44 1.57 -13.59
N GLN A 161 10.21 0.74 -14.60
CA GLN A 161 8.90 0.58 -15.21
C GLN A 161 8.50 -0.89 -15.28
N VAL A 162 7.20 -1.11 -15.38
CA VAL A 162 6.59 -2.41 -15.71
C VAL A 162 5.75 -2.25 -16.96
N THR A 163 5.95 -3.14 -17.93
CA THR A 163 5.20 -3.16 -19.19
C THR A 163 4.42 -4.46 -19.30
N GLN A 164 3.14 -4.38 -19.64
CA GLN A 164 2.33 -5.55 -19.95
C GLN A 164 2.62 -6.01 -21.39
N ASN A 165 3.04 -7.26 -21.53
CA ASN A 165 3.29 -7.97 -22.78
C ASN A 165 2.43 -9.25 -22.84
N GLU A 166 2.50 -9.99 -23.94
CA GLU A 166 1.79 -11.28 -24.11
C GLU A 166 2.21 -12.33 -23.06
N ASP A 167 3.50 -12.37 -22.71
CA ASP A 167 4.08 -13.31 -21.74
C ASP A 167 3.83 -12.92 -20.27
N GLY A 168 3.24 -11.74 -20.01
CA GLY A 168 3.01 -11.21 -18.66
C GLY A 168 3.59 -9.82 -18.45
N TRP A 169 3.99 -9.53 -17.21
CA TRP A 169 4.52 -8.22 -16.81
C TRP A 169 6.04 -8.22 -16.82
N THR A 170 6.63 -7.41 -17.70
CA THR A 170 8.09 -7.28 -17.84
C THR A 170 8.61 -6.09 -17.03
N PRO A 171 9.40 -6.30 -15.96
CA PRO A 171 10.00 -5.22 -15.20
C PRO A 171 11.35 -4.79 -15.79
N ILE A 172 11.57 -3.48 -15.88
CA ILE A 172 12.85 -2.88 -16.25
C ILE A 172 13.26 -1.89 -15.16
N ALA A 173 14.32 -2.20 -14.42
CA ALA A 173 14.81 -1.34 -13.36
C ALA A 173 15.75 -0.25 -13.90
N TYR A 174 15.45 0.98 -13.52
CA TYR A 174 16.25 2.18 -13.72
C TYR A 174 15.79 3.27 -12.73
N THR A 175 16.63 4.26 -12.45
CA THR A 175 16.29 5.38 -11.55
C THR A 175 15.91 6.66 -12.28
N ASP A 176 16.31 6.79 -13.55
CA ASP A 176 16.01 7.94 -14.41
C ASP A 176 15.48 7.43 -15.76
N PRO A 177 14.28 7.85 -16.20
CA PRO A 177 13.75 7.53 -17.53
C PRO A 177 14.71 7.87 -18.68
N ALA A 178 15.53 8.92 -18.54
CA ALA A 178 16.52 9.30 -19.57
C ALA A 178 17.52 8.18 -19.86
N HIS A 179 17.77 7.26 -18.93
CA HIS A 179 18.65 6.11 -19.14
C HIS A 179 18.18 5.18 -20.26
N LEU A 180 16.88 5.13 -20.56
CA LEU A 180 16.34 4.30 -21.65
C LEU A 180 16.90 4.70 -23.01
N THR A 181 17.17 5.99 -23.22
CA THR A 181 17.68 6.56 -24.47
C THR A 181 19.16 6.90 -24.41
N GLU A 182 19.63 7.47 -23.30
CA GLU A 182 20.96 8.10 -23.23
C GLU A 182 22.02 7.17 -22.62
N GLN A 183 21.62 6.25 -21.74
CA GLN A 183 22.55 5.38 -21.00
C GLN A 183 22.01 3.95 -20.84
N PRO A 184 21.92 3.15 -21.92
CA PRO A 184 21.38 1.79 -21.86
C PRO A 184 22.19 0.83 -20.97
N SER A 185 23.40 1.21 -20.54
CA SER A 185 24.18 0.43 -19.56
C SER A 185 23.65 0.56 -18.13
N MET A 186 22.77 1.53 -17.85
CA MET A 186 22.17 1.81 -16.54
C MET A 186 20.74 1.25 -16.41
N ILE A 187 20.29 0.44 -17.37
CA ILE A 187 19.00 -0.26 -17.33
C ILE A 187 19.20 -1.75 -17.08
N TYR A 188 18.27 -2.34 -16.32
CA TYR A 188 18.35 -3.75 -15.93
C TYR A 188 17.03 -4.44 -16.21
N ARG A 189 17.03 -5.39 -17.15
CA ARG A 189 15.84 -6.20 -17.46
C ARG A 189 15.73 -7.33 -16.44
N LEU A 190 14.56 -7.47 -15.83
CA LEU A 190 14.27 -8.50 -14.83
C LEU A 190 13.38 -9.59 -15.43
N PRO A 191 13.27 -10.76 -14.78
CA PRO A 191 12.37 -11.83 -15.23
C PRO A 191 10.92 -11.38 -15.33
N VAL A 192 10.20 -11.95 -16.31
CA VAL A 192 8.76 -11.70 -16.50
C VAL A 192 7.98 -12.26 -15.31
N CYS A 193 6.94 -11.54 -14.88
CA CYS A 193 6.10 -11.89 -13.73
C CYS A 193 4.63 -12.03 -14.15
N ASP A 194 3.88 -12.89 -13.46
CA ASP A 194 2.48 -13.17 -13.78
C ASP A 194 1.54 -11.99 -13.50
N ASN A 195 1.91 -11.11 -12.56
CA ASN A 195 1.09 -9.97 -12.17
C ASN A 195 1.92 -8.72 -11.89
N ILE A 196 1.27 -7.57 -12.00
CA ILE A 196 1.89 -6.24 -11.85
C ILE A 196 2.51 -6.03 -10.47
N ALA A 197 1.90 -6.55 -9.40
CA ALA A 197 2.42 -6.42 -8.05
C ALA A 197 3.74 -7.19 -7.88
N SER A 198 3.83 -8.40 -8.45
CA SER A 198 5.06 -9.22 -8.43
C SER A 198 6.15 -8.56 -9.26
N ALA A 199 5.82 -7.98 -10.42
CA ALA A 199 6.77 -7.18 -11.19
C ALA A 199 7.29 -5.96 -10.39
N CYS A 200 6.42 -5.25 -9.68
CA CYS A 200 6.82 -4.14 -8.81
C CYS A 200 7.74 -4.61 -7.66
N ARG A 201 7.40 -5.72 -7.00
CA ARG A 201 8.26 -6.32 -5.96
C ARG A 201 9.61 -6.75 -6.51
N SER A 202 9.65 -7.29 -7.73
CA SER A 202 10.90 -7.65 -8.41
C SER A 202 11.81 -6.44 -8.59
N LEU A 203 11.27 -5.26 -8.93
CA LEU A 203 12.04 -4.01 -9.01
C LEU A 203 12.62 -3.62 -7.64
N LEU A 204 11.82 -3.69 -6.57
CA LEU A 204 12.28 -3.33 -5.23
C LEU A 204 13.38 -4.26 -4.73
N ARG A 205 13.21 -5.57 -4.90
CA ARG A 205 14.22 -6.58 -4.55
C ARG A 205 15.50 -6.43 -5.35
N TRP A 206 15.39 -6.08 -6.64
CA TRP A 206 16.55 -5.75 -7.45
C TRP A 206 17.37 -4.62 -6.82
N TRP A 207 16.71 -3.52 -6.44
CA TRP A 207 17.40 -2.39 -5.83
C TRP A 207 17.96 -2.69 -4.45
N GLN A 208 17.28 -3.49 -3.64
CA GLN A 208 17.81 -4.01 -2.38
C GLN A 208 19.12 -4.77 -2.61
N LEU A 209 19.11 -5.76 -3.52
CA LEU A 209 20.30 -6.55 -3.83
C LEU A 209 21.42 -5.64 -4.31
N ARG A 210 21.14 -4.73 -5.24
CA ARG A 210 22.16 -3.85 -5.84
C ARG A 210 22.85 -2.93 -4.82
N HIS A 211 22.18 -2.62 -3.72
CA HIS A 211 22.73 -1.79 -2.64
C HIS A 211 23.26 -2.61 -1.46
N SER A 212 23.13 -3.95 -1.51
CA SER A 212 23.73 -4.82 -0.52
C SER A 212 25.25 -4.89 -0.70
N ALA A 213 25.97 -5.01 0.42
CA ALA A 213 27.43 -5.10 0.42
C ALA A 213 27.97 -6.30 -0.39
N LEU A 214 27.15 -7.33 -0.56
CA LEU A 214 27.47 -8.55 -1.32
C LEU A 214 27.45 -8.34 -2.84
N TRP A 215 26.93 -7.20 -3.32
CA TRP A 215 26.48 -7.07 -4.70
C TRP A 215 26.86 -5.77 -5.41
N ASN A 216 27.71 -4.94 -4.79
CA ASN A 216 28.29 -3.80 -5.47
C ASN A 216 29.05 -4.29 -6.73
N SER A 217 28.50 -3.98 -7.92
CA SER A 217 29.05 -4.20 -9.28
C SER A 217 28.55 -5.40 -10.12
N ARG A 218 27.59 -6.21 -9.66
CA ARG A 218 27.03 -7.31 -10.48
C ARG A 218 25.80 -6.88 -11.31
N ARG A 219 25.65 -7.43 -12.52
CA ARG A 219 24.49 -7.21 -13.41
C ARG A 219 23.50 -8.40 -13.36
N PRO A 220 22.23 -8.26 -13.80
CA PRO A 220 21.23 -9.33 -13.71
C PRO A 220 21.63 -10.60 -14.45
N ASP A 221 22.34 -10.47 -15.57
CA ASP A 221 22.91 -11.57 -16.37
C ASP A 221 24.03 -12.34 -15.64
N GLN A 222 24.51 -11.81 -14.52
CA GLN A 222 25.54 -12.44 -13.69
C GLN A 222 24.95 -13.14 -12.46
N LEU A 223 23.61 -13.16 -12.32
CA LEU A 223 22.91 -13.90 -11.28
C LEU A 223 22.79 -15.38 -11.64
N THR A 224 22.83 -16.22 -10.62
CA THR A 224 22.41 -17.62 -10.78
C THR A 224 20.92 -17.69 -11.08
N GLU A 225 20.48 -18.78 -11.73
CA GLU A 225 19.05 -19.03 -11.97
C GLU A 225 18.22 -18.99 -10.68
N HIS A 226 18.79 -19.45 -9.56
CA HIS A 226 18.12 -19.41 -8.26
C HIS A 226 17.93 -17.98 -7.73
N GLU A 227 18.92 -17.10 -7.90
CA GLU A 227 18.80 -15.70 -7.50
C GLU A 227 17.85 -14.91 -8.41
N LEU A 228 17.84 -15.22 -9.71
CA LEU A 228 16.84 -14.67 -10.65
C LEU A 228 15.43 -15.12 -10.29
N ALA A 229 15.23 -16.39 -9.95
CA ALA A 229 13.93 -16.91 -9.51
C ALA A 229 13.43 -16.20 -8.25
N ARG A 230 14.34 -15.85 -7.31
CA ARG A 230 13.99 -15.09 -6.10
C ARG A 230 13.55 -13.64 -6.38
N LEU A 231 13.82 -13.09 -7.56
CA LEU A 231 13.30 -11.77 -7.94
C LEU A 231 11.81 -11.82 -8.33
N ALA A 232 11.34 -12.92 -8.91
CA ALA A 232 9.99 -13.04 -9.48
C ALA A 232 8.89 -13.45 -8.46
N ILE A 233 9.26 -14.03 -7.31
CA ILE A 233 8.33 -14.58 -6.28
C ILE A 233 7.71 -13.49 -5.41
#